data_AF-A0A3P8M373-F1
#
_entry.id   AF-A0A3P8M373-F1
#
_cell.length_a   1.000
_cell.length_b   1.000
_cell.length_c   1.000
_cell.angle_alpha   90.00
_cell.angle_beta   90.00
_cell.angle_gamma   90.00
#
_symmetry.space_group_name_H-M   'P 1'
#
loop_
_entity.id
_entity.type
_entity.pdbx_description
1 polymer ?
#
loop_
_entity_poly.entity_id
_entity_poly.type
_entity_poly.pdbx_seq_one_letter_code
_entity_poly.pdbx_strand_id
1 'polypeptide(L)'
;MNTWVLSATARRPSLRGGQSDVIGLIVSDLSKPFYAELTAGLTDALESVGKMVFLTQGGRRGEKMLQRFETLVSQGVDGVIIAGAIDQGGELRDRAAEVGMPLVFASRASYLEDIDLIRPDNMQAAQMVTEHLIRHGHQRIAWLGGQSSSLTRAERVGGYCATLLKYGLPFHSEWVVECESSQKLAAEAMAALLRQNPTITAVLCYNSVIATGAWFGLMRAGRQSGEDGVESYFEQRIALAAFAEVPEAALDDVPLTWVTTPAREMGKSLAGCILRRLEKGPESAHNQIMPPRLVTRK
;
A
#
# COMPACT_ATOMS: atom_id res chain seq x y z
N MET A 1 25.25 33.34 -51.03
CA MET A 1 25.87 34.09 -49.91
C MET A 1 25.06 33.79 -48.67
N ASN A 2 25.31 32.64 -48.04
CA ASN A 2 26.19 32.46 -46.88
C ASN A 2 25.62 33.05 -45.59
N THR A 3 24.98 32.20 -44.77
CA THR A 3 25.14 32.29 -43.32
C THR A 3 25.14 30.89 -42.74
N TRP A 4 26.16 30.61 -41.94
CA TRP A 4 26.62 29.31 -41.49
C TRP A 4 25.74 28.72 -40.38
N VAL A 5 25.44 27.42 -40.50
CA VAL A 5 24.97 26.58 -39.39
C VAL A 5 26.16 26.36 -38.45
N LEU A 6 26.07 26.87 -37.22
CA LEU A 6 27.03 26.53 -36.17
C LEU A 6 26.81 25.07 -35.77
N SER A 7 27.89 24.30 -35.89
CA SER A 7 27.99 22.90 -35.52
C SER A 7 27.54 22.68 -34.08
N ALA A 8 26.50 21.87 -33.90
CA ALA A 8 26.26 21.20 -32.62
C ALA A 8 27.47 20.28 -32.37
N THR A 9 28.30 20.62 -31.40
CA THR A 9 29.32 19.72 -30.86
C THR A 9 28.63 18.44 -30.42
N ALA A 10 28.86 17.38 -31.19
CA ALA A 10 28.46 16.03 -30.86
C ALA A 10 29.01 15.66 -29.48
N ARG A 11 28.12 15.59 -28.49
CA ARG A 11 28.43 15.00 -27.19
C ARG A 11 28.59 13.50 -27.43
N ARG A 12 29.84 13.04 -27.58
CA ARG A 12 30.15 11.61 -27.55
C ARG A 12 29.68 11.06 -26.18
N PRO A 13 28.90 9.97 -26.12
CA PRO A 13 28.62 9.30 -24.86
C PRO A 13 29.94 8.76 -24.34
N SER A 14 30.39 9.27 -23.19
CA SER A 14 31.50 8.69 -22.45
C SER A 14 31.04 7.36 -21.87
N LEU A 15 31.32 6.29 -22.61
CA LEU A 15 31.16 4.89 -22.19
C LEU A 15 32.23 4.56 -21.13
N ARG A 16 31.96 4.96 -19.88
CA ARG A 16 32.48 4.49 -18.58
C ARG A 16 32.47 5.66 -17.58
N GLY A 17 31.50 5.66 -16.65
CA GLY A 17 31.68 6.22 -15.30
C GLY A 17 31.15 7.62 -14.98
N GLY A 18 30.09 8.12 -15.62
CA GLY A 18 29.35 9.29 -15.12
C GLY A 18 28.04 8.86 -14.47
N GLN A 19 27.76 9.29 -13.24
CA GLN A 19 26.41 9.20 -12.67
C GLN A 19 25.46 9.99 -13.56
N SER A 20 24.38 9.36 -14.00
CA SER A 20 23.29 9.98 -14.76
C SER A 20 22.47 10.94 -13.89
N ASP A 21 22.57 10.81 -12.56
CA ASP A 21 21.71 11.44 -11.57
C ASP A 21 20.23 11.05 -11.72
N VAL A 22 19.96 9.93 -12.41
CA VAL A 22 18.61 9.42 -12.65
C VAL A 22 18.42 8.09 -11.94
N ILE A 23 17.36 7.98 -11.15
CA ILE A 23 16.90 6.73 -10.53
C ILE A 23 15.66 6.23 -11.27
N GLY A 24 15.69 5.00 -11.73
CA GLY A 24 14.51 4.35 -12.32
C GLY A 24 13.52 3.92 -11.23
N LEU A 25 12.22 4.18 -11.44
CA LEU A 25 11.14 3.68 -10.60
C LEU A 25 10.16 2.89 -11.44
N ILE A 26 9.92 1.63 -11.11
CA ILE A 26 8.88 0.80 -11.71
C ILE A 26 7.74 0.65 -10.70
N VAL A 27 6.54 1.14 -11.02
CA VAL A 27 5.34 0.92 -10.20
C VAL A 27 4.38 -0.07 -10.85
N SER A 28 3.63 -0.84 -10.04
CA SER A 28 2.63 -1.76 -10.62
C SER A 28 1.40 -1.03 -11.19
N ASP A 29 0.89 -0.01 -10.48
CA ASP A 29 -0.33 0.71 -10.86
C ASP A 29 -0.38 2.12 -10.26
N LEU A 30 0.06 3.13 -11.00
CA LEU A 30 0.11 4.53 -10.55
C LEU A 30 -1.28 5.11 -10.23
N SER A 31 -2.38 4.46 -10.68
CA SER A 31 -3.73 4.89 -10.32
C SER A 31 -4.09 4.65 -8.85
N LYS A 32 -3.29 3.84 -8.13
CA LYS A 32 -3.53 3.56 -6.70
C LYS A 32 -2.87 4.64 -5.82
N PRO A 33 -3.62 5.20 -4.84
CA PRO A 33 -3.09 6.23 -3.95
C PRO A 33 -1.77 5.86 -3.25
N PHE A 34 -1.62 4.60 -2.83
CA PHE A 34 -0.37 4.11 -2.24
C PHE A 34 0.86 4.38 -3.12
N TYR A 35 0.80 4.07 -4.42
CA TYR A 35 1.95 4.26 -5.31
C TYR A 35 2.17 5.72 -5.67
N ALA A 36 1.11 6.53 -5.73
CA ALA A 36 1.22 7.97 -5.93
C ALA A 36 1.96 8.64 -4.74
N GLU A 37 1.55 8.36 -3.51
CA GLU A 37 2.19 8.89 -2.29
C GLU A 37 3.63 8.39 -2.12
N LEU A 38 3.89 7.11 -2.42
CA LEU A 38 5.24 6.55 -2.42
C LEU A 38 6.14 7.24 -3.46
N THR A 39 5.63 7.47 -4.67
CA THR A 39 6.35 8.19 -5.72
C THR A 39 6.63 9.62 -5.28
N ALA A 40 5.64 10.33 -4.73
CA ALA A 40 5.83 11.70 -4.25
C ALA A 40 6.92 11.78 -3.18
N GLY A 41 6.89 10.89 -2.18
CA GLY A 41 7.91 10.85 -1.13
C GLY A 41 9.31 10.48 -1.63
N LEU A 42 9.41 9.61 -2.63
CA LEU A 42 10.66 9.25 -3.29
C LEU A 42 11.23 10.44 -4.06
N THR A 43 10.41 11.07 -4.90
CA THR A 43 10.80 12.21 -5.73
C THR A 43 11.26 13.38 -4.87
N ASP A 44 10.48 13.76 -3.84
CA ASP A 44 10.85 14.83 -2.90
C ASP A 44 12.26 14.61 -2.32
N ALA A 45 12.56 13.37 -1.91
CA ALA A 45 13.83 13.04 -1.27
C ALA A 45 15.00 13.01 -2.28
N LEU A 46 14.80 12.47 -3.48
CA LEU A 46 15.85 12.42 -4.51
C LEU A 46 16.15 13.79 -5.11
N GLU A 47 15.12 14.61 -5.35
CA GLU A 47 15.29 15.96 -5.89
C GLU A 47 16.06 16.86 -4.92
N SER A 48 15.90 16.66 -3.60
CA SER A 48 16.64 17.40 -2.57
C SER A 48 18.16 17.20 -2.63
N VAL A 49 18.63 16.13 -3.30
CA VAL A 49 20.05 15.82 -3.52
C VAL A 49 20.43 15.88 -5.00
N GLY A 50 19.62 16.53 -5.85
CA GLY A 50 19.92 16.76 -7.25
C GLY A 50 19.68 15.56 -8.18
N LYS A 51 18.96 14.52 -7.74
CA LYS A 51 18.63 13.35 -8.56
C LYS A 51 17.19 13.40 -9.06
N MET A 52 16.96 12.83 -10.24
CA MET A 52 15.64 12.74 -10.89
C MET A 52 15.09 11.32 -10.88
N VAL A 53 13.77 11.18 -11.02
CA VAL A 53 13.10 9.89 -11.12
C VAL A 53 12.63 9.64 -12.56
N PHE A 54 13.06 8.52 -13.16
CA PHE A 54 12.45 7.99 -14.38
C PHE A 54 11.39 6.95 -14.00
N LEU A 55 10.12 7.37 -14.00
CA LEU A 55 9.00 6.49 -13.67
C LEU A 55 8.51 5.69 -14.89
N THR A 56 8.25 4.39 -14.68
CA THR A 56 7.56 3.51 -15.62
C THR A 56 6.61 2.56 -14.90
N GLN A 57 5.77 1.85 -15.66
CA GLN A 57 4.80 0.90 -15.12
C GLN A 57 5.04 -0.53 -15.63
N GLY A 58 5.07 -1.47 -14.67
CA GLY A 58 5.32 -2.89 -14.90
C GLY A 58 4.05 -3.73 -15.17
N GLY A 59 2.87 -3.12 -15.07
CA GLY A 59 1.58 -3.83 -15.18
C GLY A 59 1.09 -4.38 -13.84
N ARG A 60 -0.20 -4.72 -13.76
CA ARG A 60 -0.86 -5.07 -12.49
C ARG A 60 -0.40 -6.42 -11.92
N ARG A 61 0.08 -7.32 -12.76
CA ARG A 61 0.60 -8.65 -12.38
C ARG A 61 2.11 -8.75 -12.55
N GLY A 62 2.78 -7.62 -12.78
CA GLY A 62 4.23 -7.58 -13.00
C GLY A 62 4.67 -8.14 -14.36
N GLU A 63 3.75 -8.34 -15.29
CA GLU A 63 4.00 -9.01 -16.57
C GLU A 63 5.05 -8.33 -17.46
N LYS A 64 5.39 -7.06 -17.20
CA LYS A 64 6.39 -6.28 -17.94
C LYS A 64 7.58 -5.86 -17.08
N MET A 65 7.69 -6.35 -15.84
CA MET A 65 8.68 -5.84 -14.87
C MET A 65 10.12 -6.01 -15.37
N LEU A 66 10.50 -7.20 -15.82
CA LEU A 66 11.83 -7.46 -16.37
C LEU A 66 12.11 -6.58 -17.60
N GLN A 67 11.17 -6.51 -18.54
CA GLN A 67 11.30 -5.65 -19.73
C GLN A 67 11.49 -4.17 -19.35
N ARG A 68 10.75 -3.67 -18.35
CA ARG A 68 10.89 -2.30 -17.86
C ARG A 68 12.23 -2.08 -17.18
N PHE A 69 12.69 -3.05 -16.39
CA PHE A 69 14.00 -3.03 -15.77
C PHE A 69 15.11 -2.91 -16.83
N GLU A 70 15.12 -3.78 -17.84
CA GLU A 70 16.10 -3.75 -18.91
C GLU A 70 16.07 -2.44 -19.71
N THR A 71 14.87 -1.89 -19.92
CA THR A 71 14.71 -0.57 -20.56
C THR A 71 15.41 0.50 -19.73
N LEU A 72 15.17 0.57 -18.41
CA LEU A 72 15.80 1.56 -17.53
C LEU A 72 17.33 1.40 -17.51
N VAL A 73 17.83 0.16 -17.42
CA VAL A 73 19.27 -0.13 -17.51
C VAL A 73 19.85 0.40 -18.84
N SER A 74 19.15 0.17 -19.97
CA SER A 74 19.60 0.66 -21.28
C SER A 74 19.59 2.19 -21.41
N GLN A 75 18.74 2.88 -20.65
CA GLN A 75 18.70 4.34 -20.57
C GLN A 75 19.79 4.92 -19.65
N GLY A 76 20.58 4.07 -18.99
CA GLY A 76 21.71 4.49 -18.18
C GLY A 76 21.34 5.08 -16.82
N VAL A 77 20.23 4.65 -16.22
CA VAL A 77 19.90 5.04 -14.82
C VAL A 77 20.96 4.53 -13.85
N ASP A 78 21.15 5.23 -12.74
CA ASP A 78 22.16 4.88 -11.73
C ASP A 78 21.70 3.73 -10.82
N GLY A 79 20.39 3.59 -10.63
CA GLY A 79 19.78 2.58 -9.78
C GLY A 79 18.31 2.38 -10.13
N VAL A 80 17.74 1.24 -9.73
CA VAL A 80 16.33 0.93 -9.97
C VAL A 80 15.60 0.63 -8.67
N ILE A 81 14.43 1.21 -8.51
CA ILE A 81 13.47 0.90 -7.46
C ILE A 81 12.26 0.20 -8.08
N ILE A 82 11.82 -0.89 -7.45
CA ILE A 82 10.67 -1.67 -7.89
C ILE A 82 9.59 -1.64 -6.83
N ALA A 83 8.47 -0.96 -7.10
CA ALA A 83 7.31 -0.85 -6.23
C ALA A 83 6.11 -1.61 -6.82
N GLY A 84 5.94 -2.88 -6.44
CA GLY A 84 4.91 -3.70 -7.08
C GLY A 84 4.93 -5.16 -6.67
N ALA A 85 4.16 -5.98 -7.38
CA ALA A 85 4.14 -7.43 -7.19
C ALA A 85 5.54 -8.01 -7.42
N ILE A 86 6.00 -8.82 -6.47
CA ILE A 86 7.39 -9.30 -6.43
C ILE A 86 7.49 -10.79 -6.76
N ASP A 87 6.49 -11.33 -7.46
CA ASP A 87 6.49 -12.74 -7.87
C ASP A 87 7.70 -13.07 -8.77
N GLN A 88 8.26 -12.05 -9.46
CA GLN A 88 9.49 -12.11 -10.27
C GLN A 88 10.73 -11.51 -9.55
N GLY A 89 10.68 -11.34 -8.23
CA GLY A 89 11.73 -10.67 -7.47
C GLY A 89 13.10 -11.31 -7.59
N GLY A 90 13.16 -12.65 -7.56
CA GLY A 90 14.41 -13.40 -7.71
C GLY A 90 15.05 -13.18 -9.07
N GLU A 91 14.27 -13.27 -10.15
CA GLU A 91 14.74 -13.04 -11.53
C GLU A 91 15.27 -11.62 -11.72
N LEU A 92 14.56 -10.62 -11.20
CA LEU A 92 14.99 -9.21 -11.25
C LEU A 92 16.26 -8.97 -10.44
N ARG A 93 16.40 -9.60 -9.28
CA ARG A 93 17.63 -9.53 -8.46
C ARG A 93 18.80 -10.13 -9.20
N ASP A 94 18.66 -11.34 -9.73
CA ASP A 94 19.74 -12.04 -10.42
C ASP A 94 20.16 -11.22 -11.65
N ARG A 95 19.20 -10.70 -12.41
CA ARG A 95 19.48 -9.82 -13.55
C ARG A 95 20.18 -8.53 -13.14
N ALA A 96 19.78 -7.89 -12.05
CA ALA A 96 20.44 -6.69 -11.56
C ALA A 96 21.87 -6.94 -11.09
N ALA A 97 22.12 -8.09 -10.45
CA ALA A 97 23.47 -8.51 -10.07
C ALA A 97 24.37 -8.73 -11.31
N GLU A 98 23.85 -9.38 -12.36
CA GLU A 98 24.59 -9.60 -13.61
C GLU A 98 25.09 -8.30 -14.26
N VAL A 99 24.27 -7.24 -14.22
CA VAL A 99 24.60 -5.94 -14.85
C VAL A 99 25.19 -4.93 -13.85
N GLY A 100 25.36 -5.31 -12.59
CA GLY A 100 25.88 -4.44 -11.52
C GLY A 100 24.96 -3.26 -11.17
N MET A 101 23.65 -3.41 -11.31
CA MET A 101 22.66 -2.36 -11.07
C MET A 101 22.17 -2.38 -9.61
N PRO A 102 22.32 -1.28 -8.84
CA PRO A 102 21.68 -1.13 -7.54
C PRO A 102 20.15 -1.30 -7.66
N LEU A 103 19.59 -2.18 -6.84
CA LEU A 103 18.19 -2.56 -6.90
C LEU A 103 17.57 -2.57 -5.50
N VAL A 104 16.45 -1.85 -5.32
CA VAL A 104 15.69 -1.81 -4.07
C VAL A 104 14.22 -2.07 -4.35
N PHE A 105 13.56 -2.86 -3.49
CA PHE A 105 12.15 -3.18 -3.63
C PHE A 105 11.28 -2.48 -2.59
N ALA A 106 10.09 -2.09 -3.02
CA ALA A 106 8.99 -1.69 -2.17
C ALA A 106 7.85 -2.69 -2.34
N SER A 107 7.52 -3.39 -1.26
CA SER A 107 6.42 -4.37 -1.24
C SER A 107 5.26 -3.86 -0.41
N ARG A 108 4.07 -4.32 -0.77
CA ARG A 108 2.90 -4.19 0.10
C ARG A 108 2.74 -5.32 1.11
N ALA A 109 3.33 -6.50 0.90
CA ALA A 109 3.21 -7.67 1.80
C ALA A 109 4.18 -8.82 1.46
N SER A 110 4.57 -9.00 0.19
CA SER A 110 5.54 -10.03 -0.22
C SER A 110 6.87 -9.87 0.51
N TYR A 111 7.42 -11.00 0.95
CA TYR A 111 8.78 -11.11 1.49
C TYR A 111 9.71 -11.68 0.44
N LEU A 112 10.95 -11.24 0.47
CA LEU A 112 12.04 -11.77 -0.33
C LEU A 112 13.29 -11.86 0.53
N GLU A 113 14.03 -12.92 0.34
CA GLU A 113 15.35 -13.09 0.95
C GLU A 113 16.43 -12.43 0.08
N ASP A 114 17.47 -11.95 0.74
CA ASP A 114 18.68 -11.40 0.09
C ASP A 114 18.44 -10.20 -0.85
N ILE A 115 17.40 -9.41 -0.58
CA ILE A 115 17.03 -8.23 -1.36
C ILE A 115 16.76 -7.05 -0.42
N ASP A 116 17.17 -5.83 -0.79
CA ASP A 116 16.74 -4.63 -0.06
C ASP A 116 15.24 -4.44 -0.23
N LEU A 117 14.51 -4.51 0.88
CA LEU A 117 13.06 -4.52 0.86
C LEU A 117 12.49 -3.60 1.93
N ILE A 118 11.67 -2.65 1.49
CA ILE A 118 10.89 -1.78 2.38
C ILE A 118 9.41 -2.14 2.24
N ARG A 119 8.75 -2.47 3.35
CA ARG A 119 7.33 -2.87 3.37
C ARG A 119 6.60 -2.29 4.58
N PRO A 120 5.27 -2.12 4.52
CA PRO A 120 4.50 -1.71 5.69
C PRO A 120 4.25 -2.89 6.64
N ASP A 121 4.08 -2.58 7.93
CA ASP A 121 3.63 -3.58 8.92
C ASP A 121 2.10 -3.73 8.90
N ASN A 122 1.58 -4.52 7.97
CA ASN A 122 0.14 -4.77 7.86
C ASN A 122 -0.42 -5.54 9.06
N MET A 123 0.37 -6.42 9.65
CA MET A 123 -0.06 -7.23 10.79
C MET A 123 -0.20 -6.34 12.02
N GLN A 124 0.81 -5.53 12.33
CA GLN A 124 0.73 -4.54 13.41
C GLN A 124 -0.38 -3.52 13.16
N ALA A 125 -0.58 -3.08 11.90
CA ALA A 125 -1.66 -2.17 11.55
C ALA A 125 -3.03 -2.74 11.96
N ALA A 126 -3.27 -4.02 11.63
CA ALA A 126 -4.51 -4.68 11.98
C ALA A 126 -4.64 -4.97 13.48
N GLN A 127 -3.53 -5.29 14.15
CA GLN A 127 -3.52 -5.45 15.59
C GLN A 127 -3.90 -4.14 16.30
N MET A 128 -3.27 -3.03 15.93
CA MET A 128 -3.50 -1.72 16.52
C MET A 128 -4.96 -1.28 16.46
N VAL A 129 -5.60 -1.43 15.30
CA VAL A 129 -7.00 -1.01 15.12
C VAL A 129 -8.00 -1.98 15.74
N THR A 130 -7.72 -3.28 15.70
CA THR A 130 -8.56 -4.27 16.37
C THR A 130 -8.51 -4.05 17.89
N GLU A 131 -7.33 -3.85 18.45
CA GLU A 131 -7.14 -3.52 19.86
C GLU A 131 -7.82 -2.20 20.24
N HIS A 132 -7.77 -1.19 19.37
CA HIS A 132 -8.51 0.05 19.57
C HIS A 132 -10.02 -0.20 19.68
N LEU A 133 -10.62 -0.95 18.76
CA LEU A 133 -12.05 -1.29 18.80
C LEU A 133 -12.41 -2.06 20.09
N ILE A 134 -11.58 -3.03 20.49
CA ILE A 134 -11.79 -3.81 21.72
C ILE A 134 -11.76 -2.91 22.96
N ARG A 135 -10.80 -1.99 23.05
CA ARG A 135 -10.68 -1.03 24.16
C ARG A 135 -11.86 -0.07 24.24
N HIS A 136 -12.61 0.11 23.15
CA HIS A 136 -13.86 0.89 23.10
C HIS A 136 -15.11 0.01 23.34
N GLY A 137 -14.95 -1.23 23.76
CA GLY A 137 -16.03 -2.12 24.19
C GLY A 137 -16.56 -3.06 23.10
N HIS A 138 -16.01 -3.03 21.89
CA HIS A 138 -16.45 -3.91 20.81
C HIS A 138 -15.89 -5.34 20.99
N GLN A 139 -16.78 -6.30 21.19
CA GLN A 139 -16.42 -7.72 21.34
C GLN A 139 -16.77 -8.56 20.10
N ARG A 140 -17.69 -8.07 19.27
CA ARG A 140 -18.18 -8.73 18.06
C ARG A 140 -17.78 -7.89 16.87
N ILE A 141 -16.55 -8.10 16.43
CA ILE A 141 -15.89 -7.34 15.38
C ILE A 141 -15.89 -8.23 14.13
N ALA A 142 -16.32 -7.71 13.00
CA ALA A 142 -16.26 -8.40 11.72
C ALA A 142 -15.19 -7.82 10.80
N TRP A 143 -14.83 -8.57 9.78
CA TRP A 143 -13.91 -8.15 8.72
C TRP A 143 -14.66 -8.07 7.38
N LEU A 144 -14.48 -6.97 6.64
CA LEU A 144 -15.08 -6.80 5.32
C LEU A 144 -14.02 -6.45 4.27
N GLY A 145 -13.96 -7.24 3.21
CA GLY A 145 -13.26 -6.93 1.97
C GLY A 145 -11.91 -7.58 1.79
N GLY A 146 -11.35 -7.30 0.61
CA GLY A 146 -10.16 -7.96 0.09
C GLY A 146 -10.49 -9.34 -0.48
N GLN A 147 -9.60 -9.82 -1.35
CA GLN A 147 -9.66 -11.16 -1.94
C GLN A 147 -8.75 -12.11 -1.18
N SER A 148 -9.10 -13.38 -1.05
CA SER A 148 -8.26 -14.37 -0.35
C SER A 148 -6.88 -14.58 -0.97
N SER A 149 -6.69 -14.27 -2.25
CA SER A 149 -5.37 -14.29 -2.91
C SER A 149 -4.45 -13.13 -2.51
N SER A 150 -4.94 -12.12 -1.78
CA SER A 150 -4.14 -10.95 -1.39
C SER A 150 -3.30 -11.22 -0.14
N LEU A 151 -1.97 -11.17 -0.28
CA LEU A 151 -1.06 -11.25 0.86
C LEU A 151 -1.25 -10.10 1.86
N THR A 152 -1.55 -8.88 1.39
CA THR A 152 -1.89 -7.76 2.28
C THR A 152 -3.14 -8.06 3.11
N ARG A 153 -4.17 -8.68 2.51
CA ARG A 153 -5.34 -9.14 3.27
C ARG A 153 -4.94 -10.22 4.27
N ALA A 154 -4.12 -11.20 3.86
CA ALA A 154 -3.68 -12.28 4.74
C ALA A 154 -2.94 -11.75 5.98
N GLU A 155 -1.98 -10.84 5.83
CA GLU A 155 -1.27 -10.22 6.96
C GLU A 155 -2.22 -9.45 7.89
N ARG A 156 -3.15 -8.68 7.33
CA ARG A 156 -4.11 -7.89 8.13
C ARG A 156 -5.13 -8.77 8.84
N VAL A 157 -5.72 -9.74 8.15
CA VAL A 157 -6.65 -10.71 8.77
C VAL A 157 -5.91 -11.50 9.86
N GLY A 158 -4.65 -11.89 9.62
CA GLY A 158 -3.80 -12.52 10.64
C GLY A 158 -3.64 -11.67 11.89
N GLY A 159 -3.35 -10.37 11.73
CA GLY A 159 -3.25 -9.42 12.86
C GLY A 159 -4.58 -9.22 13.60
N TYR A 160 -5.69 -9.13 12.88
CA TYR A 160 -7.04 -9.08 13.44
C TYR A 160 -7.36 -10.36 14.26
N CYS A 161 -7.18 -11.54 13.67
CA CYS A 161 -7.42 -12.82 14.33
C CYS A 161 -6.56 -13.00 15.59
N ALA A 162 -5.25 -12.74 15.47
CA ALA A 162 -4.31 -12.84 16.59
C ALA A 162 -4.71 -11.91 17.75
N THR A 163 -5.26 -10.74 17.44
CA THR A 163 -5.72 -9.78 18.46
C THR A 163 -7.00 -10.24 19.14
N LEU A 164 -7.99 -10.75 18.39
CA LEU A 164 -9.18 -11.33 18.99
C LEU A 164 -8.82 -12.49 19.94
N LEU A 165 -7.95 -13.39 19.49
CA LEU A 165 -7.43 -14.51 20.30
C LEU A 165 -6.72 -14.02 21.57
N LYS A 166 -5.83 -13.03 21.45
CA LYS A 166 -5.12 -12.41 22.58
C LYS A 166 -6.08 -11.88 23.65
N TYR A 167 -7.23 -11.36 23.25
CA TYR A 167 -8.26 -10.81 24.14
C TYR A 167 -9.38 -11.80 24.51
N GLY A 168 -9.28 -13.07 24.09
CA GLY A 168 -10.30 -14.09 24.38
C GLY A 168 -11.64 -13.84 23.70
N LEU A 169 -11.66 -13.10 22.58
CA LEU A 169 -12.86 -12.75 21.82
C LEU A 169 -13.15 -13.75 20.70
N PRO A 170 -14.42 -13.92 20.32
CA PRO A 170 -14.80 -14.93 19.33
C PRO A 170 -14.30 -14.56 17.93
N PHE A 171 -13.77 -15.56 17.23
CA PHE A 171 -13.52 -15.50 15.79
C PHE A 171 -14.54 -16.38 15.07
N HIS A 172 -15.26 -15.78 14.13
CA HIS A 172 -16.29 -16.40 13.31
C HIS A 172 -15.89 -16.26 11.84
N SER A 173 -15.75 -17.37 11.12
CA SER A 173 -15.37 -17.32 9.70
C SER A 173 -16.44 -16.64 8.87
N GLU A 174 -17.72 -16.76 9.26
CA GLU A 174 -18.86 -16.05 8.69
C GLU A 174 -18.81 -14.53 8.88
N TRP A 175 -17.98 -14.02 9.79
CA TRP A 175 -17.76 -12.58 9.97
C TRP A 175 -16.60 -12.05 9.12
N VAL A 176 -15.91 -12.91 8.36
CA VAL A 176 -14.80 -12.52 7.49
C VAL A 176 -15.25 -12.59 6.04
N VAL A 177 -15.87 -11.50 5.57
CA VAL A 177 -16.50 -11.45 4.26
C VAL A 177 -15.50 -10.97 3.21
N GLU A 178 -15.30 -11.76 2.16
CA GLU A 178 -14.59 -11.31 0.96
C GLU A 178 -15.43 -10.33 0.15
N CYS A 179 -14.79 -9.27 -0.32
CA CYS A 179 -15.43 -8.29 -1.19
C CYS A 179 -14.37 -7.62 -2.06
N GLU A 180 -14.61 -7.59 -3.36
CA GLU A 180 -13.79 -6.81 -4.28
C GLU A 180 -13.88 -5.32 -3.93
N SER A 181 -12.81 -4.57 -4.20
CA SER A 181 -12.69 -3.14 -3.89
C SER A 181 -13.65 -2.29 -4.74
N SER A 182 -14.93 -2.32 -4.39
CA SER A 182 -16.04 -1.60 -5.02
C SER A 182 -16.98 -1.08 -3.94
N GLN A 183 -17.29 0.22 -3.97
CA GLN A 183 -18.19 0.84 -2.98
C GLN A 183 -19.59 0.22 -3.02
N LYS A 184 -20.10 -0.08 -4.22
CA LYS A 184 -21.43 -0.68 -4.40
C LYS A 184 -21.48 -2.08 -3.78
N LEU A 185 -20.52 -2.94 -4.13
CA LEU A 185 -20.48 -4.31 -3.61
C LEU A 185 -20.24 -4.32 -2.09
N ALA A 186 -19.40 -3.41 -1.58
CA ALA A 186 -19.17 -3.29 -0.15
C ALA A 186 -20.43 -2.84 0.62
N ALA A 187 -21.23 -1.93 0.05
CA ALA A 187 -22.51 -1.53 0.65
C ALA A 187 -23.51 -2.69 0.73
N GLU A 188 -23.60 -3.48 -0.34
CA GLU A 188 -24.46 -4.67 -0.40
C GLU A 188 -23.99 -5.75 0.58
N ALA A 189 -22.68 -6.02 0.61
CA ALA A 189 -22.06 -7.00 1.51
C ALA A 189 -22.20 -6.60 2.98
N MET A 190 -22.03 -5.32 3.31
CA MET A 190 -22.26 -4.80 4.67
C MET A 190 -23.70 -5.04 5.11
N ALA A 191 -24.68 -4.69 4.27
CA ALA A 191 -26.10 -4.88 4.60
C ALA A 191 -26.45 -6.37 4.80
N ALA A 192 -25.89 -7.26 3.96
CA ALA A 192 -26.09 -8.71 4.10
C ALA A 192 -25.45 -9.27 5.38
N LEU A 193 -24.21 -8.86 5.68
CA LEU A 193 -23.47 -9.28 6.87
C LEU A 193 -24.24 -8.97 8.16
N LEU A 194 -24.74 -7.74 8.28
CA LEU A 194 -25.46 -7.28 9.48
C LEU A 194 -26.85 -7.89 9.62
N ARG A 195 -27.53 -8.14 8.49
CA ARG A 195 -28.83 -8.84 8.51
C ARG A 195 -28.68 -10.28 9.01
N GLN A 196 -27.61 -10.96 8.61
CA GLN A 196 -27.32 -12.33 9.04
C GLN A 196 -26.75 -12.37 10.47
N ASN A 197 -26.01 -11.34 10.87
CA ASN A 197 -25.30 -11.26 12.14
C ASN A 197 -25.60 -9.94 12.86
N PRO A 198 -26.83 -9.75 13.38
CA PRO A 198 -27.27 -8.48 13.98
C PRO A 198 -26.56 -8.13 15.30
N THR A 199 -25.71 -9.02 15.80
CA THR A 199 -24.92 -8.80 17.03
C THR A 199 -23.56 -8.15 16.78
N ILE A 200 -23.13 -8.01 15.51
CA ILE A 200 -21.88 -7.33 15.17
C ILE A 200 -21.98 -5.87 15.61
N THR A 201 -20.95 -5.39 16.30
CA THR A 201 -20.89 -4.01 16.81
C THR A 201 -19.77 -3.17 16.18
N ALA A 202 -18.85 -3.82 15.47
CA ALA A 202 -17.81 -3.13 14.71
C ALA A 202 -17.42 -3.90 13.45
N VAL A 203 -16.99 -3.19 12.41
CA VAL A 203 -16.50 -3.78 11.16
C VAL A 203 -15.17 -3.15 10.79
N LEU A 204 -14.15 -3.99 10.64
CA LEU A 204 -12.84 -3.63 10.11
C LEU A 204 -12.84 -3.85 8.58
N CYS A 205 -12.77 -2.75 7.84
CA CYS A 205 -12.77 -2.74 6.38
C CYS A 205 -11.35 -2.81 5.81
N TYR A 206 -11.16 -3.64 4.79
CA TYR A 206 -9.86 -3.91 4.18
C TYR A 206 -9.11 -2.67 3.67
N ASN A 207 -9.83 -1.69 3.11
CA ASN A 207 -9.27 -0.43 2.59
C ASN A 207 -10.35 0.69 2.58
N SER A 208 -9.96 1.91 2.19
CA SER A 208 -10.85 3.08 2.12
C SER A 208 -12.06 2.90 1.19
N VAL A 209 -11.92 2.20 0.06
CA VAL A 209 -13.02 1.96 -0.89
C VAL A 209 -14.09 1.09 -0.26
N ILE A 210 -13.69 0.00 0.40
CA ILE A 210 -14.60 -0.88 1.14
C ILE A 210 -15.25 -0.11 2.30
N ALA A 211 -14.46 0.67 3.02
CA ALA A 211 -14.92 1.45 4.16
C ALA A 211 -16.00 2.48 3.78
N THR A 212 -15.80 3.17 2.66
CA THR A 212 -16.76 4.13 2.10
C THR A 212 -18.06 3.43 1.67
N GLY A 213 -17.95 2.28 1.00
CA GLY A 213 -19.11 1.49 0.63
C GLY A 213 -19.87 0.96 1.84
N ALA A 214 -19.16 0.46 2.84
CA ALA A 214 -19.72 0.03 4.12
C ALA A 214 -20.49 1.14 4.82
N TRP A 215 -19.91 2.35 4.89
CA TRP A 215 -20.57 3.54 5.43
C TRP A 215 -21.87 3.86 4.69
N PHE A 216 -21.87 3.87 3.35
CA PHE A 216 -23.09 4.09 2.58
C PHE A 216 -24.12 2.96 2.75
N GLY A 217 -23.68 1.72 2.95
CA GLY A 217 -24.53 0.58 3.28
C GLY A 217 -25.27 0.79 4.60
N LEU A 218 -24.54 1.17 5.66
CA LEU A 218 -25.12 1.51 6.96
C LEU A 218 -26.14 2.64 6.85
N MET A 219 -25.78 3.71 6.13
CA MET A 219 -26.64 4.88 6.01
C MET A 219 -27.94 4.62 5.23
N ARG A 220 -27.90 3.71 4.25
CA ARG A 220 -29.10 3.27 3.53
C ARG A 220 -29.99 2.40 4.41
N ALA A 221 -29.41 1.49 5.18
CA ALA A 221 -30.16 0.61 6.07
C ALA A 221 -30.86 1.42 7.18
N GLY A 222 -30.17 2.39 7.80
CA GLY A 222 -30.78 3.26 8.80
C GLY A 222 -31.92 4.14 8.27
N ARG A 223 -31.89 4.56 7.00
CA ARG A 223 -32.98 5.33 6.38
C ARG A 223 -34.21 4.50 6.01
N GLN A 224 -34.05 3.20 5.76
CA GLN A 224 -35.17 2.31 5.40
C GLN A 224 -35.97 1.82 6.62
N SER A 225 -35.47 2.01 7.84
CA SER A 225 -36.09 1.53 9.08
C SER A 225 -37.00 2.54 9.79
N GLY A 226 -37.22 3.74 9.24
CA GLY A 226 -38.04 4.78 9.87
C GLY A 226 -39.51 4.75 9.42
N GLU A 227 -40.36 4.10 10.22
CA GLU A 227 -41.80 4.32 10.54
C GLU A 227 -42.34 3.00 11.16
N ASP A 228 -42.47 2.96 12.50
CA ASP A 228 -43.23 2.00 13.31
C ASP A 228 -42.80 0.52 13.46
N GLY A 229 -41.51 0.19 13.64
CA GLY A 229 -41.21 -1.15 14.19
C GLY A 229 -39.78 -1.67 14.32
N VAL A 230 -38.74 -0.92 13.92
CA VAL A 230 -37.35 -1.42 13.94
C VAL A 230 -36.36 -0.39 14.50
N GLU A 231 -36.79 0.46 15.44
CA GLU A 231 -35.93 1.47 16.06
C GLU A 231 -34.76 0.84 16.86
N SER A 232 -34.89 -0.40 17.36
CA SER A 232 -33.86 -0.98 18.25
C SER A 232 -32.67 -1.67 17.56
N TYR A 233 -32.71 -2.00 16.27
CA TYR A 233 -31.64 -2.80 15.64
C TYR A 233 -30.52 -1.99 14.98
N PHE A 234 -30.83 -0.79 14.47
CA PHE A 234 -29.85 0.08 13.78
C PHE A 234 -29.37 1.27 14.63
N GLU A 235 -29.93 1.49 15.82
CA GLU A 235 -29.43 2.47 16.78
C GLU A 235 -28.11 2.07 17.45
N GLN A 236 -27.66 0.81 17.31
CA GLN A 236 -26.29 0.45 17.60
C GLN A 236 -25.39 1.08 16.52
N ARG A 237 -24.70 2.17 16.88
CA ARG A 237 -23.65 2.79 16.07
C ARG A 237 -22.55 1.76 15.81
N ILE A 238 -22.66 1.02 14.70
CA ILE A 238 -21.62 0.09 14.28
C ILE A 238 -20.35 0.89 14.03
N ALA A 239 -19.31 0.61 14.80
CA ALA A 239 -18.03 1.26 14.62
C ALA A 239 -17.39 0.75 13.33
N LEU A 240 -16.95 1.69 12.49
CA LEU A 240 -16.21 1.37 11.28
C LEU A 240 -14.74 1.72 11.48
N ALA A 241 -13.87 0.81 11.07
CA ALA A 241 -12.46 1.05 11.02
C ALA A 241 -11.87 0.58 9.69
N ALA A 242 -10.79 1.20 9.23
CA ALA A 242 -10.23 0.87 7.93
C ALA A 242 -8.75 1.25 7.79
N PHE A 243 -8.13 0.72 6.74
CA PHE A 243 -6.76 1.05 6.37
C PHE A 243 -6.76 2.10 5.27
N ALA A 244 -6.06 3.20 5.51
CA ALA A 244 -5.86 4.27 4.56
C ALA A 244 -4.47 4.19 3.91
N GLU A 245 -4.43 4.50 2.62
CA GLU A 245 -3.20 4.59 1.83
C GLU A 245 -2.78 6.04 1.57
N VAL A 246 -3.56 7.00 2.08
CA VAL A 246 -3.33 8.43 1.97
C VAL A 246 -2.96 9.02 3.33
N PRO A 247 -2.29 10.18 3.36
CA PRO A 247 -2.01 10.90 4.61
C PRO A 247 -3.29 11.27 5.35
N GLU A 248 -3.19 11.45 6.66
CA GLU A 248 -4.31 11.85 7.53
C GLU A 248 -5.04 13.10 7.04
N ALA A 249 -4.31 14.08 6.52
CA ALA A 249 -4.86 15.33 5.99
C ALA A 249 -5.76 15.16 4.76
N ALA A 250 -5.69 14.01 4.08
CA ALA A 250 -6.48 13.69 2.90
C ALA A 250 -7.61 12.68 3.19
N LEU A 251 -7.82 12.32 4.46
CA LEU A 251 -8.92 11.44 4.85
C LEU A 251 -10.23 12.21 4.91
N ASP A 252 -11.27 11.62 4.32
CA ASP A 252 -12.63 12.14 4.39
C ASP A 252 -13.12 12.27 5.85
N ASP A 253 -14.01 13.24 6.09
CA ASP A 253 -14.68 13.47 7.38
C ASP A 253 -15.81 12.46 7.65
N VAL A 254 -15.51 11.18 7.46
CA VAL A 254 -16.42 10.08 7.79
C VAL A 254 -16.03 9.56 9.19
N PRO A 255 -17.00 9.25 10.09
CA PRO A 255 -16.72 8.82 11.46
C PRO A 255 -16.15 7.39 11.52
N LEU A 256 -14.93 7.24 11.02
CA LEU A 256 -14.16 6.01 10.95
C LEU A 256 -12.88 6.15 11.75
N THR A 257 -12.47 5.04 12.36
CA THR A 257 -11.10 4.89 12.85
C THR A 257 -10.20 4.47 11.68
N TRP A 258 -9.14 5.21 11.43
CA TRP A 258 -8.23 4.91 10.32
C TRP A 258 -6.89 4.38 10.84
N VAL A 259 -6.28 3.48 10.08
CA VAL A 259 -4.85 3.18 10.20
C VAL A 259 -4.18 3.56 8.89
N THR A 260 -3.26 4.51 8.93
CA THR A 260 -2.54 4.94 7.73
C THR A 260 -1.32 4.06 7.51
N THR A 261 -1.17 3.59 6.28
CA THR A 261 0.09 3.04 5.78
C THR A 261 1.00 4.21 5.36
N PRO A 262 2.24 4.32 5.87
CA PRO A 262 3.11 5.48 5.67
C PRO A 262 3.79 5.47 4.28
N ALA A 263 2.99 5.52 3.20
CA ALA A 263 3.48 5.37 1.83
C ALA A 263 4.48 6.47 1.43
N ARG A 264 4.24 7.72 1.82
CA ARG A 264 5.16 8.83 1.54
C ARG A 264 6.47 8.70 2.31
N GLU A 265 6.42 8.29 3.58
CA GLU A 265 7.65 7.99 4.34
C GLU A 265 8.40 6.77 3.78
N MET A 266 7.68 5.76 3.28
CA MET A 266 8.28 4.64 2.54
C MET A 266 9.07 5.15 1.32
N GLY A 267 8.49 6.06 0.53
CA GLY A 267 9.17 6.72 -0.60
C GLY A 267 10.51 7.35 -0.19
N LYS A 268 10.51 8.11 0.90
CA LYS A 268 11.73 8.73 1.45
C LYS A 268 12.75 7.69 1.91
N SER A 269 12.28 6.60 2.53
CA SER A 269 13.17 5.52 2.98
C SER A 269 13.80 4.77 1.81
N LEU A 270 13.05 4.58 0.71
CA LEU A 270 13.57 4.00 -0.54
C LEU A 270 14.67 4.88 -1.15
N ALA A 271 14.47 6.20 -1.17
CA ALA A 271 15.49 7.16 -1.60
C ALA A 271 16.78 6.99 -0.78
N GLY A 272 16.66 6.98 0.55
CA GLY A 272 17.81 6.77 1.42
C GLY A 272 18.48 5.41 1.21
N CYS A 273 17.71 4.36 0.93
CA CYS A 273 18.26 3.02 0.69
C CYS A 273 19.04 2.95 -0.63
N ILE A 274 18.47 3.46 -1.73
CA ILE A 274 19.15 3.41 -3.03
C ILE A 274 20.40 4.31 -3.05
N LEU A 275 20.35 5.47 -2.38
CA LEU A 275 21.51 6.36 -2.26
C LEU A 275 22.66 5.70 -1.49
N ARG A 276 22.35 5.02 -0.37
CA ARG A 276 23.38 4.25 0.37
C ARG A 276 24.02 3.16 -0.49
N ARG A 277 23.23 2.47 -1.32
CA ARG A 277 23.74 1.45 -2.24
C ARG A 277 24.66 2.03 -3.31
N LEU A 278 24.33 3.21 -3.82
CA LEU A 278 25.17 3.93 -4.79
C LEU A 278 26.50 4.38 -4.18
N GLU A 279 26.50 4.81 -2.92
CA GLU A 279 27.71 5.30 -2.24
C GLU A 279 28.63 4.16 -1.77
N LYS A 280 28.06 3.11 -1.18
CA LYS A 280 28.85 2.08 -0.48
C LYS A 280 29.08 0.81 -1.30
N GLY A 281 28.33 0.62 -2.39
CA GLY A 281 28.38 -0.60 -3.18
C GLY A 281 27.64 -1.78 -2.52
N PRO A 282 27.98 -3.03 -2.86
CA PRO A 282 27.24 -4.20 -2.41
C PRO A 282 27.42 -4.46 -0.89
N GLU A 283 26.40 -4.14 -0.11
CA GLU A 283 26.23 -4.53 1.31
C GLU A 283 25.21 -5.68 1.47
N SER A 284 25.08 -6.20 2.70
CA SER A 284 24.02 -7.16 3.06
C SER A 284 22.63 -6.57 2.79
N ALA A 285 21.67 -7.41 2.40
CA ALA A 285 20.29 -7.01 2.17
C ALA A 285 19.70 -6.27 3.40
N HIS A 286 19.06 -5.14 3.14
CA HIS A 286 18.44 -4.30 4.14
C HIS A 286 16.91 -4.45 4.07
N ASN A 287 16.36 -5.15 5.06
CA ASN A 287 14.92 -5.32 5.22
C ASN A 287 14.37 -4.34 6.25
N GLN A 288 13.48 -3.45 5.83
CA GLN A 288 12.85 -2.46 6.68
C GLN A 288 11.33 -2.63 6.68
N ILE A 289 10.76 -2.73 7.89
CA ILE A 289 9.32 -2.75 8.10
C ILE A 289 8.90 -1.39 8.66
N MET A 290 7.99 -0.72 7.95
CA MET A 290 7.51 0.60 8.31
C MET A 290 6.31 0.53 9.24
N PRO A 291 6.38 1.15 10.44
CA PRO A 291 5.30 1.08 11.41
C PRO A 291 4.06 1.84 10.92
N PRO A 292 2.85 1.34 11.19
CA PRO A 292 1.62 2.04 10.88
C PRO A 292 1.31 3.12 11.91
N ARG A 293 0.34 3.98 11.60
CA ARG A 293 -0.17 4.99 12.54
C ARG A 293 -1.69 4.88 12.65
N LEU A 294 -2.18 4.80 13.88
CA LEU A 294 -3.62 4.88 14.17
C LEU A 294 -4.03 6.35 14.17
N VAL A 295 -5.08 6.66 13.43
CA VAL A 295 -5.71 7.98 13.34
C VAL A 295 -7.11 7.85 13.91
N THR A 296 -7.29 8.42 15.10
CA THR A 296 -8.58 8.45 15.80
C THR A 296 -9.26 9.79 15.53
N ARG A 297 -10.46 9.77 14.94
CA ARG A 297 -11.34 10.94 14.87
C ARG A 297 -12.20 10.97 16.16
N LYS A 298 -12.44 12.16 16.70
CA LYS A 298 -13.32 12.38 17.87
C LYS A 298 -14.78 12.34 17.47
#